data_AF-A0A7X8R352-F1
#
_entry.id   AF-A0A7X8R352-F1
#
_cell.length_a   1.000
_cell.length_b   1.000
_cell.length_c   1.000
_cell.angle_alpha   90.00
_cell.angle_beta   90.00
_cell.angle_gamma   90.00
#
_symmetry.space_group_name_H-M   'P 1'
#
loop_
_entity.id
_entity.type
_entity.pdbx_description
1 polymer ?
#
loop_
_entity_poly.entity_id
_entity_poly.type
_entity_poly.pdbx_seq_one_letter_code
_entity_poly.pdbx_strand_id
1 'polypeptide(L)'
;RAIEEKDIQKAHDNIIRAEDILHEFKATLDMQYEVSHNLALLYDYFLDRLFEANIKKDADILDEVLHFVRELRDTWAEAMKIAKQQNKKAVGAEK
;
A
#
# COMPACT_ATOMS: atom_id res chain seq x y z
N ARG A 1 -3.49 -3.91 -18.03
CA ARG A 1 -2.63 -3.95 -19.25
C ARG A 1 -2.10 -5.34 -19.58
N ALA A 2 -1.16 -5.95 -18.85
CA ALA A 2 -0.61 -7.28 -19.23
C ALA A 2 -1.68 -8.39 -19.30
N ILE A 3 -2.68 -8.34 -18.42
CA ILE A 3 -3.86 -9.23 -18.45
C ILE A 3 -4.67 -9.05 -19.75
N GLU A 4 -4.97 -7.81 -20.14
CA GLU A 4 -5.68 -7.49 -21.39
C GLU A 4 -4.89 -7.92 -22.64
N GLU A 5 -3.56 -7.78 -22.59
CA GLU A 5 -2.62 -8.22 -23.62
C GLU A 5 -2.44 -9.75 -23.65
N LYS A 6 -3.06 -10.48 -22.71
CA LYS A 6 -2.92 -11.94 -22.50
C LYS A 6 -1.48 -12.38 -22.22
N ASP A 7 -0.63 -11.48 -21.75
CA ASP A 7 0.72 -11.79 -21.28
C ASP A 7 0.65 -12.22 -19.81
N ILE A 8 0.36 -13.51 -19.62
CA ILE A 8 0.12 -14.13 -18.32
C ILE A 8 1.35 -14.10 -17.42
N GLN A 9 2.54 -14.35 -18.00
CA GLN A 9 3.80 -14.35 -17.25
C GLN A 9 4.11 -12.95 -16.74
N LYS A 10 4.06 -11.94 -17.62
CA LYS A 10 4.31 -10.56 -17.22
C LYS A 10 3.26 -10.05 -16.23
N ALA A 11 1.99 -10.46 -16.36
CA ALA A 11 0.97 -10.14 -15.37
C ALA A 11 1.34 -10.72 -14.00
N HIS A 12 1.73 -11.99 -13.95
CA HIS A 12 2.17 -12.65 -12.72
C HIS A 12 3.39 -11.95 -12.09
N ASP A 13 4.45 -11.71 -12.86
CA ASP A 13 5.68 -11.09 -12.37
C ASP A 13 5.43 -9.69 -11.76
N ASN A 14 4.55 -8.90 -12.38
CA ASN A 14 4.17 -7.59 -11.85
C ASN A 14 3.35 -7.68 -10.56
N ILE A 15 2.45 -8.67 -10.45
CA ILE A 15 1.65 -8.87 -9.24
C ILE A 15 2.53 -9.33 -8.08
N ILE A 16 3.43 -10.30 -8.30
CA ILE A 16 4.40 -10.73 -7.28
C ILE A 16 5.23 -9.55 -6.77
N ARG A 17 5.70 -8.69 -7.68
CA ARG A 17 6.44 -7.49 -7.27
C ARG A 17 5.62 -6.55 -6.39
N ALA A 18 4.30 -6.45 -6.61
CA ALA A 18 3.43 -5.65 -5.76
C ALA A 18 3.22 -6.30 -4.38
N GLU A 19 3.06 -7.63 -4.34
CA GLU A 19 2.99 -8.41 -3.11
C GLU A 19 4.26 -8.24 -2.26
N ASP A 20 5.45 -8.32 -2.88
CA ASP A 20 6.74 -8.13 -2.19
C ASP A 20 6.84 -6.76 -1.49
N ILE A 21 6.37 -5.69 -2.14
CA ILE A 21 6.36 -4.34 -1.56
C ILE A 21 5.42 -4.29 -0.35
N LEU A 22 4.23 -4.88 -0.45
CA LEU A 22 3.27 -4.90 0.65
C LEU A 22 3.78 -5.75 1.84
N HIS A 23 4.46 -6.85 1.56
CA HIS A 23 5.15 -7.64 2.59
C HIS A 23 6.21 -6.82 3.32
N GLU A 24 7.03 -6.04 2.60
CA GLU A 24 8.02 -5.17 3.22
C GLU A 24 7.36 -4.06 4.06
N PHE A 25 6.29 -3.45 3.55
CA PHE A 25 5.53 -2.45 4.31
C PHE A 25 4.93 -3.03 5.59
N LYS A 26 4.42 -4.26 5.54
CA LYS A 26 3.90 -4.94 6.73
C LYS A 26 5.02 -5.31 7.71
N ALA A 27 6.15 -5.79 7.23
CA ALA A 27 7.28 -6.21 8.06
C ALA A 27 7.96 -5.05 8.80
N THR A 28 7.88 -3.84 8.24
CA THR A 28 8.48 -2.62 8.81
C THR A 28 7.56 -1.86 9.77
N LEU A 29 6.34 -2.35 10.02
CA LEU A 29 5.41 -1.75 10.98
C LEU A 29 5.91 -1.91 12.43
N ASP A 30 5.90 -0.82 13.17
CA ASP A 30 6.10 -0.84 14.62
C ASP A 30 4.80 -1.15 15.34
N MET A 31 4.66 -2.40 15.82
CA MET A 31 3.45 -2.91 16.48
C MET A 31 3.22 -2.34 17.88
N GLN A 32 4.07 -1.44 18.38
CA GLN A 32 3.78 -0.69 19.61
C GLN A 32 2.64 0.33 19.42
N TYR A 33 2.36 0.74 18.18
CA TYR A 33 1.33 1.71 17.85
C TYR A 33 0.05 1.03 17.37
N GLU A 34 -1.10 1.48 17.89
CA GLU A 34 -2.42 0.96 17.52
C GLU A 34 -2.69 1.03 16.01
N VAL A 35 -2.28 2.13 15.37
CA VAL A 35 -2.45 2.33 13.92
C VAL A 35 -1.76 1.25 13.09
N SER A 36 -0.65 0.69 13.58
CA SER A 36 0.09 -0.36 12.90
C SER A 36 -0.73 -1.65 12.77
N HIS A 37 -1.57 -1.98 13.76
CA HIS A 37 -2.45 -3.14 13.66
C HIS A 37 -3.48 -2.96 12.54
N ASN A 38 -4.06 -1.76 12.41
CA ASN A 38 -5.01 -1.45 11.35
C ASN A 38 -4.34 -1.46 9.97
N LEU A 39 -3.12 -0.93 9.86
CA LEU A 39 -2.34 -0.99 8.62
C LEU A 39 -1.98 -2.43 8.24
N ALA A 40 -1.62 -3.27 9.20
CA ALA A 40 -1.32 -4.68 8.96
C ALA A 40 -2.52 -5.43 8.38
N LEU A 41 -3.73 -5.21 8.94
CA LEU A 41 -4.98 -5.80 8.44
C LEU A 41 -5.30 -5.32 7.01
N LEU A 42 -5.05 -4.05 6.72
CA LEU A 42 -5.26 -3.49 5.39
C LEU A 42 -4.29 -4.09 4.36
N TYR A 43 -3.02 -4.24 4.73
CA TYR A 43 -2.02 -4.89 3.86
C TYR A 43 -2.34 -6.37 3.64
N ASP A 44 -2.84 -7.09 4.64
CA ASP A 44 -3.28 -8.48 4.49
C ASP A 44 -4.44 -8.59 3.50
N TYR A 45 -5.43 -7.70 3.60
CA TYR A 45 -6.51 -7.66 2.62
C TYR A 45 -5.99 -7.40 1.20
N PHE A 46 -5.05 -6.46 1.00
CA PHE A 46 -4.47 -6.22 -0.33
C PHE A 46 -3.72 -7.44 -0.87
N LEU A 47 -2.95 -8.13 -0.03
CA LEU A 47 -2.23 -9.35 -0.40
C LEU A 47 -3.20 -10.45 -0.86
N ASP A 48 -4.28 -10.69 -0.10
CA ASP A 48 -5.31 -11.68 -0.46
C ASP A 48 -5.97 -11.36 -1.81
N ARG A 49 -6.27 -10.07 -2.06
CA ARG A 49 -6.88 -9.62 -3.31
C ARG A 49 -5.91 -9.72 -4.49
N LEU A 50 -4.65 -9.36 -4.31
CA LEU A 50 -3.62 -9.53 -5.34
C LEU A 50 -3.42 -10.99 -5.70
N PHE A 51 -3.40 -11.89 -4.70
CA PHE A 51 -3.32 -13.32 -4.92
C PHE A 51 -4.51 -13.84 -5.75
N GLU A 52 -5.73 -13.45 -5.37
CA GLU A 52 -6.94 -13.81 -6.11
C GLU A 52 -6.91 -13.29 -7.56
N ALA A 53 -6.52 -12.02 -7.74
CA ALA A 53 -6.34 -11.41 -9.05
C ALA A 53 -5.30 -12.14 -9.89
N ASN A 54 -4.22 -12.62 -9.26
CA ASN A 54 -3.15 -13.36 -9.92
C ASN A 54 -3.66 -14.72 -10.42
N ILE A 55 -4.41 -15.45 -9.61
CA ILE A 55 -4.97 -16.76 -10.00
C ILE A 55 -6.00 -16.60 -11.12
N LYS A 56 -6.95 -15.68 -10.94
CA LYS A 56 -8.07 -15.48 -11.87
C LYS A 56 -7.68 -14.67 -13.11
N LYS A 57 -6.54 -13.98 -13.05
CA LYS A 57 -6.13 -12.95 -14.02
C LYS A 57 -7.26 -11.93 -14.20
N ASP A 58 -7.76 -11.45 -13.08
CA ASP A 58 -8.87 -10.52 -13.00
C ASP A 58 -8.35 -9.09 -12.84
N ALA A 59 -8.59 -8.25 -13.86
CA ALA A 59 -8.14 -6.86 -13.86
C ALA A 59 -8.99 -5.97 -12.96
N ASP A 60 -10.26 -6.29 -12.74
CA ASP A 60 -11.16 -5.47 -11.92
C ASP A 60 -10.72 -5.50 -10.45
N ILE A 61 -10.25 -6.66 -9.98
CA ILE A 61 -9.65 -6.81 -8.64
C ILE A 61 -8.39 -5.95 -8.51
N LEU A 62 -7.53 -5.90 -9.54
CA LEU A 62 -6.33 -5.06 -9.50
C LEU A 62 -6.68 -3.57 -9.46
N ASP A 63 -7.72 -3.15 -10.19
CA ASP A 63 -8.16 -1.76 -10.20
C ASP A 63 -8.76 -1.34 -8.85
N GLU A 64 -9.50 -2.24 -8.19
CA GLU A 64 -9.98 -2.05 -6.81
C GLU A 64 -8.80 -1.85 -5.82
N VAL A 65 -7.84 -2.77 -5.82
CA VAL A 65 -6.66 -2.67 -4.94
C VAL A 65 -5.87 -1.40 -5.23
N LEU A 66 -5.69 -1.05 -6.51
CA LEU A 66 -5.01 0.18 -6.91
C LEU A 66 -5.72 1.43 -6.41
N HIS A 67 -7.06 1.45 -6.41
CA HIS A 67 -7.83 2.55 -5.85
C HIS A 67 -7.54 2.73 -4.36
N PHE A 68 -7.65 1.67 -3.56
CA PHE A 68 -7.40 1.73 -2.11
C PHE A 68 -5.95 2.08 -1.78
N VAL A 69 -4.96 1.51 -2.48
CA VAL A 69 -3.54 1.83 -2.27
C VAL A 69 -3.25 3.29 -2.61
N ARG A 70 -3.92 3.88 -3.61
CA ARG A 70 -3.78 5.31 -3.91
C ARG A 70 -4.35 6.19 -2.80
N GLU A 71 -5.52 5.85 -2.27
CA GLU A 71 -6.11 6.58 -1.14
C GLU A 71 -5.22 6.50 0.11
N LEU A 72 -4.67 5.32 0.41
CA LEU A 72 -3.72 5.14 1.51
C LEU A 72 -2.47 6.01 1.32
N ARG A 73 -1.87 6.00 0.12
CA ARG A 73 -0.70 6.83 -0.22
C ARG A 73 -1.01 8.32 -0.04
N ASP A 74 -2.17 8.78 -0.50
CA ASP A 74 -2.55 10.19 -0.42
C ASP A 74 -2.78 10.63 1.03
N THR A 75 -3.39 9.76 1.83
CA THR A 75 -3.53 9.93 3.29
C THR A 75 -2.16 10.03 3.97
N TRP A 76 -1.23 9.13 3.63
CA TRP A 76 0.13 9.15 4.14
C TRP A 76 0.88 10.45 3.75
N ALA A 77 0.73 10.89 2.50
CA ALA A 77 1.33 12.12 2.02
C ALA A 77 0.83 13.34 2.81
N GLU A 78 -0.47 13.38 3.15
CA GLU A 78 -1.02 14.44 3.99
C GLU A 78 -0.52 14.38 5.43
N ALA A 79 -0.49 13.19 6.04
CA ALA A 79 0.08 12.99 7.38
C ALA A 79 1.53 13.49 7.46
N MET A 80 2.35 13.22 6.44
CA MET A 80 3.73 13.70 6.36
C MET A 80 3.84 15.23 6.27
N LYS A 81 2.91 15.90 5.55
CA LYS A 81 2.87 17.37 5.53
C LYS A 81 2.54 17.93 6.91
N ILE A 82 1.54 17.34 7.59
CA ILE A 82 1.13 17.75 8.93
C ILE A 82 2.29 17.59 9.92
N ALA A 83 2.94 16.41 9.93
CA ALA A 83 4.10 16.14 10.78
C ALA A 83 5.25 17.14 10.55
N LYS A 84 5.55 17.47 9.30
CA LYS A 84 6.57 18.47 8.95
C LYS A 84 6.21 19.87 9.45
N GLN A 85 4.94 20.26 9.36
CA GLN A 85 4.47 21.56 9.85
C GLN A 85 4.53 21.64 11.39
N GLN A 86 4.14 20.57 12.08
CA GLN A 86 4.24 20.48 13.54
C GLN A 86 5.69 20.60 14.01
N ASN A 87 6.63 19.90 13.37
CA ASN A 87 8.06 20.01 13.68
C ASN A 87 8.61 21.43 13.49
N LYS A 88 8.19 22.16 12.44
CA LYS A 88 8.62 23.56 12.25
C LYS A 88 8.11 24.50 13.34
N LYS A 89 6.88 24.29 13.83
CA LYS A 89 6.30 25.10 14.92
C LYS A 89 7.02 24.85 16.25
N ALA A 90 7.36 23.60 16.55
CA ALA A 90 8.10 23.25 17.77
C ALA A 90 9.48 23.95 17.82
N VAL A 91 10.26 23.87 16.75
CA VAL A 91 11.59 24.51 16.65
C VAL A 91 11.53 26.05 16.68
N GLY A 92 10.41 26.64 16.23
CA GLY A 92 10.20 28.08 16.28
C GLY A 92 9.76 28.61 17.64
N ALA A 93 9.18 27.78 18.50
CA ALA A 93 8.76 28.14 19.85
C ALA A 93 9.89 28.05 20.89
N GLU A 94 10.97 27.34 20.57
CA GLU A 94 12.19 27.21 21.39
C GLU A 94 13.24 28.30 21.10
N LYS A 95 12.93 29.30 20.27
CA LYS A 95 13.76 30.49 19.98
C LYS A 95 13.11 31.75 20.52
#